data_AF-A0A0L0VET5-F1
#
_entry.id   AF-A0A0L0VET5-F1
#
_cell.length_a   1.000
_cell.length_b   1.000
_cell.length_c   1.000
_cell.angle_alpha   90.00
_cell.angle_beta   90.00
_cell.angle_gamma   90.00
#
_symmetry.space_group_name_H-M   'P 1'
#
loop_
_entity.id
_entity.type
_entity.pdbx_description
1 polymer ?
#
loop_
_entity_poly.entity_id
_entity_poly.type
_entity_poly.pdbx_seq_one_letter_code
_entity_poly.pdbx_strand_id
1 'polypeptide(L)'
;MSLYIAGVMGVFKPLLNYGMKETRVDGLPILLDILERGADRDRGLITISNHISTLDDPMVWGIMPFSTFFDTSKVRWTLGAADILFTNRFISPLFENGQVIKTVRGDGIYQPAIDLALEKLNHSQWVHVFPEGKVNQPSRDKSQNHELLRFKWGISRLILESKHEPIILPIWLTGFDDVMPEGRPSPYNMIPRLNQSLSIKISNPINDTRFASCSSSEDGTEEHGQEMKNSSKIRDFRQRYQDLLSRTNHQEPIKQEDYDALKDHPEAKQIRIELASFLHAQLLAARPS
;
A
#
# COMPACT_ATOMS: atom_id res chain seq x y z
N MET A 1 2.99 -21.13 7.91
CA MET A 1 3.24 -21.27 6.46
C MET A 1 1.90 -21.23 5.73
N SER A 2 1.56 -20.14 5.05
CA SER A 2 0.24 -20.05 4.39
C SER A 2 0.30 -20.63 2.98
N LEU A 3 -0.12 -21.89 2.84
CA LEU A 3 -0.23 -22.60 1.56
C LEU A 3 -1.14 -21.85 0.57
N TYR A 4 -2.06 -21.01 1.08
CA TYR A 4 -2.95 -20.16 0.30
C TYR A 4 -2.22 -19.09 -0.49
N ILE A 5 -1.21 -18.45 0.11
CA ILE A 5 -0.42 -17.42 -0.57
C ILE A 5 0.34 -18.05 -1.73
N ALA A 6 1.04 -19.16 -1.47
CA ALA A 6 1.75 -19.90 -2.52
C ALA A 6 0.79 -20.35 -3.65
N GLY A 7 -0.44 -20.75 -3.31
CA GLY A 7 -1.47 -21.08 -4.29
C GLY A 7 -1.90 -19.90 -5.15
N VAL A 8 -2.22 -18.76 -4.53
CA VAL A 8 -2.58 -17.51 -5.24
C VAL A 8 -1.44 -17.08 -6.16
N MET A 9 -0.21 -17.05 -5.66
CA MET A 9 0.95 -16.66 -6.45
C MET A 9 1.27 -17.67 -7.56
N GLY A 10 1.01 -18.96 -7.32
CA GLY A 10 1.09 -20.03 -8.32
C GLY A 10 0.09 -19.87 -9.47
N VAL A 11 -1.01 -19.13 -9.28
CA VAL A 11 -1.97 -18.78 -10.34
C VAL A 11 -1.56 -17.50 -11.06
N PHE A 12 -1.27 -16.43 -10.30
CA PHE A 12 -1.06 -15.11 -10.89
C PHE A 12 0.32 -14.94 -11.55
N LYS A 13 1.36 -15.64 -11.09
CA LYS A 13 2.67 -15.58 -11.74
C LYS A 13 2.65 -16.14 -13.18
N PRO A 14 2.11 -17.35 -13.45
CA PRO A 14 1.91 -17.81 -14.82
C PRO A 14 0.98 -16.89 -15.63
N LEU A 15 -0.08 -16.35 -15.01
CA LEU A 15 -1.00 -15.43 -15.69
C LEU A 15 -0.26 -14.18 -16.20
N LEU A 16 0.60 -13.56 -15.37
CA LEU A 16 1.41 -12.41 -15.76
C LEU A 16 2.45 -12.76 -16.85
N ASN A 17 3.10 -13.92 -16.73
CA ASN A 17 4.19 -14.33 -17.63
C ASN A 17 3.71 -14.84 -18.99
N TYR A 18 2.54 -15.50 -19.03
CA TYR A 18 2.08 -16.23 -20.23
C TYR A 18 0.66 -15.85 -20.67
N GLY A 19 -0.17 -15.33 -19.76
CA GLY A 19 -1.55 -14.95 -20.07
C GLY A 19 -1.70 -13.51 -20.55
N MET A 20 -0.75 -12.64 -20.21
CA MET A 20 -0.73 -11.23 -20.63
C MET A 20 0.07 -11.06 -21.93
N LYS A 21 -0.29 -10.02 -22.70
CA LYS A 21 0.46 -9.65 -23.91
C LYS A 21 1.85 -9.15 -23.54
N GLU A 22 1.90 -8.33 -22.50
CA GLU A 22 3.12 -7.71 -22.01
C GLU A 22 2.92 -7.37 -20.53
N THR A 23 3.91 -7.68 -19.69
CA THR A 23 3.95 -7.27 -18.29
C THR A 23 5.29 -6.57 -18.04
N ARG A 24 5.27 -5.25 -17.91
CA ARG A 24 6.45 -4.45 -17.54
C ARG A 24 6.52 -4.32 -16.03
N VAL A 25 7.69 -4.59 -15.47
CA VAL A 25 7.93 -4.49 -14.03
C VAL A 25 9.20 -3.68 -13.82
N ASP A 26 9.04 -2.46 -13.31
CA ASP A 26 10.14 -1.54 -13.03
C ASP A 26 10.32 -1.43 -11.51
N GLY A 27 11.57 -1.44 -11.04
CA GLY A 27 11.91 -1.22 -9.63
C GLY A 27 11.66 -2.39 -8.67
N LEU A 28 11.36 -3.60 -9.16
CA LEU A 28 11.26 -4.80 -8.31
C LEU A 28 12.50 -5.03 -7.41
N PRO A 29 13.75 -4.83 -7.87
CA PRO A 29 14.92 -4.98 -7.00
C PRO A 29 14.88 -4.11 -5.73
N ILE A 30 14.28 -2.91 -5.78
CA ILE A 30 14.13 -2.03 -4.62
C ILE A 30 13.28 -2.72 -3.54
N LEU A 31 12.13 -3.27 -3.94
CA LEU A 31 11.25 -3.99 -3.02
C LEU A 31 11.95 -5.22 -2.43
N LEU A 32 12.65 -6.00 -3.25
CA LEU A 32 13.35 -7.20 -2.78
C LEU A 32 14.44 -6.86 -1.77
N ASP A 33 15.24 -5.81 -2.03
CA ASP A 33 16.28 -5.35 -1.12
C ASP A 33 15.71 -4.91 0.24
N ILE A 34 14.59 -4.17 0.25
CA ILE A 34 13.90 -3.77 1.50
C ILE A 34 13.41 -5.00 2.27
N LEU A 35 12.87 -6.01 1.58
CA LEU A 35 12.34 -7.22 2.20
C LEU A 35 13.45 -8.14 2.73
N GLU A 36 14.57 -8.26 2.01
CA GLU A 36 15.72 -9.07 2.44
C GLU A 36 16.38 -8.52 3.70
N ARG A 37 16.54 -7.19 3.77
CA ARG A 37 16.99 -6.50 4.99
C ARG A 37 15.96 -6.55 6.11
N GLY A 38 14.78 -7.09 5.84
CA GLY A 38 13.64 -6.97 6.72
C GLY A 38 13.74 -7.74 8.03
N ALA A 39 14.61 -8.74 8.11
CA ALA A 39 14.93 -9.41 9.37
C ALA A 39 15.72 -8.52 10.34
N ASP A 40 16.49 -7.56 9.81
CA ASP A 40 17.44 -6.73 10.56
C ASP A 40 16.98 -5.27 10.69
N ARG A 41 15.75 -4.95 10.27
CA ARG A 41 15.19 -3.59 10.34
C ARG A 41 14.28 -3.41 11.54
N ASP A 42 14.36 -2.25 12.17
CA ASP A 42 13.40 -1.80 13.20
C ASP A 42 12.15 -1.15 12.59
N ARG A 43 12.10 -0.97 11.26
CA ARG A 43 11.05 -0.22 10.55
C ARG A 43 10.13 -1.16 9.76
N GLY A 44 8.81 -1.05 9.97
CA GLY A 44 7.81 -1.66 9.07
C GLY A 44 7.89 -1.12 7.64
N LEU A 45 7.32 -1.86 6.67
CA LEU A 45 7.22 -1.43 5.27
C LEU A 45 5.76 -1.16 4.96
N ILE A 46 5.45 0.04 4.48
CA ILE A 46 4.16 0.38 3.91
C ILE A 46 4.34 0.54 2.41
N THR A 47 3.62 -0.24 1.63
CA THR A 47 3.46 0.02 0.19
C THR A 47 2.13 0.71 -0.07
N ILE A 48 2.14 1.77 -0.89
CA ILE A 48 0.94 2.48 -1.32
C ILE A 48 0.77 2.37 -2.82
N SER A 49 -0.44 2.16 -3.30
CA SER A 49 -0.74 2.08 -4.73
C SER A 49 -2.08 2.70 -5.10
N ASN A 50 -2.20 3.04 -6.38
CA ASN A 50 -3.49 3.33 -6.99
C ASN A 50 -4.30 2.03 -7.08
N HIS A 51 -5.62 2.15 -7.01
CA HIS A 51 -6.55 1.05 -7.03
C HIS A 51 -7.45 1.15 -8.24
N ILE A 52 -7.13 0.42 -9.29
CA ILE A 52 -7.82 0.46 -10.58
C ILE A 52 -8.51 -0.87 -10.90
N SER A 53 -8.38 -1.90 -10.07
CA SER A 53 -9.00 -3.20 -10.32
C SER A 53 -9.22 -4.01 -9.05
N THR A 54 -10.29 -4.80 -9.02
CA THR A 54 -10.48 -5.81 -7.96
C THR A 54 -9.40 -6.89 -7.97
N LEU A 55 -8.67 -7.04 -9.09
CA LEU A 55 -7.54 -7.94 -9.21
C LEU A 55 -6.19 -7.34 -8.82
N ASP A 56 -6.10 -6.03 -8.53
CA ASP A 56 -4.83 -5.38 -8.24
C ASP A 56 -4.04 -6.15 -7.18
N ASP A 57 -4.65 -6.34 -6.01
CA ASP A 57 -3.99 -6.98 -4.88
C ASP A 57 -3.62 -8.44 -5.13
N PRO A 58 -4.47 -9.37 -5.58
CA PRO A 58 -4.03 -10.74 -5.77
C PRO A 58 -3.06 -10.91 -6.96
N MET A 59 -3.14 -10.05 -7.98
CA MET A 59 -2.38 -10.22 -9.23
C MET A 59 -1.00 -9.58 -9.20
N VAL A 60 -0.85 -8.37 -8.67
CA VAL A 60 0.42 -7.60 -8.80
C VAL A 60 1.62 -8.35 -8.20
N TRP A 61 1.42 -9.22 -7.21
CA TRP A 61 2.52 -9.93 -6.53
C TRP A 61 2.94 -11.23 -7.18
N GLY A 62 2.30 -11.61 -8.29
CA GLY A 62 2.85 -12.64 -9.17
C GLY A 62 4.25 -12.26 -9.72
N ILE A 63 4.63 -10.98 -9.65
CA ILE A 63 5.99 -10.50 -9.97
C ILE A 63 7.05 -11.05 -9.00
N MET A 64 6.67 -11.43 -7.78
CA MET A 64 7.62 -11.85 -6.75
C MET A 64 8.36 -13.14 -7.15
N PRO A 65 9.64 -13.33 -6.74
CA PRO A 65 10.36 -14.58 -6.96
C PRO A 65 9.69 -15.75 -6.23
N PHE A 66 9.76 -16.96 -6.81
CA PHE A 66 9.19 -18.17 -6.20
C PHE A 66 9.73 -18.46 -4.80
N SER A 67 10.97 -18.07 -4.51
CA SER A 67 11.59 -18.21 -3.18
C SER A 67 10.82 -17.47 -2.08
N THR A 68 10.06 -16.44 -2.42
CA THR A 68 9.27 -15.65 -1.46
C THR A 68 7.90 -16.25 -1.16
N PHE A 69 7.41 -17.19 -1.98
CA PHE A 69 6.03 -17.68 -1.89
C PHE A 69 5.74 -18.47 -0.61
N PHE A 70 6.79 -19.03 -0.01
CA PHE A 70 6.71 -19.82 1.21
C PHE A 70 7.19 -19.06 2.45
N ASP A 71 7.69 -17.84 2.27
CA ASP A 71 8.19 -16.99 3.35
C ASP A 71 7.15 -15.91 3.68
N THR A 72 6.37 -16.14 4.74
CA THR A 72 5.31 -15.22 5.17
C THR A 72 5.82 -13.86 5.66
N SER A 73 7.13 -13.72 5.94
CA SER A 73 7.72 -12.42 6.29
C SER A 73 7.92 -11.52 5.06
N LYS A 74 8.04 -12.13 3.88
CA LYS A 74 8.23 -11.46 2.57
C LYS A 74 6.93 -11.29 1.80
N VAL A 75 5.80 -11.49 2.46
CA VAL A 75 4.47 -11.30 1.89
C VAL A 75 3.72 -10.27 2.72
N ARG A 76 3.07 -9.34 2.02
CA ARG A 76 2.38 -8.22 2.63
C ARG A 76 1.12 -8.68 3.36
N TRP A 77 0.77 -7.93 4.39
CA TRP A 77 -0.60 -7.81 4.86
C TRP A 77 -1.32 -6.74 4.03
N THR A 78 -2.58 -6.94 3.67
CA THR A 78 -3.34 -5.94 2.90
C THR A 78 -4.64 -5.61 3.62
N LEU A 79 -5.10 -4.37 3.50
CA LEU A 79 -6.38 -3.94 4.06
C LEU A 79 -7.50 -4.20 3.05
N GLY A 80 -8.37 -5.17 3.34
CA GLY A 80 -9.46 -5.58 2.46
C GLY A 80 -10.83 -5.17 2.99
N ALA A 81 -11.70 -4.67 2.13
CA ALA A 81 -13.05 -4.28 2.54
C ALA A 81 -13.93 -5.53 2.77
N ALA A 82 -14.45 -5.67 4.01
CA ALA A 82 -15.20 -6.84 4.45
C ALA A 82 -16.45 -7.12 3.58
N ASP A 83 -17.11 -6.05 3.17
CA ASP A 83 -18.33 -5.98 2.36
C ASP A 83 -18.13 -6.42 0.89
N ILE A 84 -16.90 -6.57 0.43
CA ILE A 84 -16.60 -6.99 -0.95
C ILE A 84 -15.92 -8.37 -0.95
N LEU A 85 -14.85 -8.52 -0.17
CA LEU A 85 -13.97 -9.69 -0.28
C LEU A 85 -14.47 -10.92 0.50
N PHE A 86 -15.36 -10.74 1.48
CA PHE A 86 -15.80 -11.82 2.37
C PHE A 86 -17.30 -12.12 2.27
N THR A 87 -17.96 -11.64 1.21
CA THR A 87 -19.39 -11.90 0.96
C THR A 87 -19.66 -13.30 0.43
N ASN A 88 -18.68 -13.92 -0.25
CA ASN A 88 -18.83 -15.23 -0.85
C ASN A 88 -18.11 -16.31 -0.01
N ARG A 89 -18.87 -17.31 0.46
CA ARG A 89 -18.38 -18.44 1.27
C ARG A 89 -17.24 -19.23 0.61
N PHE A 90 -17.12 -19.18 -0.72
CA PHE A 90 -16.08 -19.89 -1.46
C PHE A 90 -14.78 -19.09 -1.59
N ILE A 91 -14.84 -17.77 -1.46
CA ILE A 91 -13.69 -16.87 -1.67
C ILE A 91 -13.18 -16.32 -0.32
N SER A 92 -14.06 -16.23 0.70
CA SER A 92 -13.71 -15.81 2.07
C SER A 92 -12.49 -16.53 2.64
N PRO A 93 -12.35 -17.87 2.54
CA PRO A 93 -11.18 -18.58 3.09
C PRO A 93 -9.85 -18.20 2.41
N LEU A 94 -9.88 -17.77 1.14
CA LEU A 94 -8.69 -17.36 0.41
C LEU A 94 -8.17 -16.01 0.91
N PHE A 95 -9.08 -15.06 1.19
CA PHE A 95 -8.70 -13.76 1.75
C PHE A 95 -8.36 -13.84 3.24
N GLU A 96 -9.09 -14.64 4.02
CA GLU A 96 -8.79 -14.82 5.45
C GLU A 96 -7.39 -15.39 5.68
N ASN A 97 -6.96 -16.33 4.83
CA ASN A 97 -5.65 -16.97 4.93
C ASN A 97 -4.56 -16.30 4.05
N GLY A 98 -4.93 -15.32 3.23
CA GLY A 98 -4.06 -14.57 2.33
C GLY A 98 -3.45 -13.30 2.92
N GLN A 99 -3.39 -13.19 4.26
CA GLN A 99 -2.95 -11.98 4.98
C GLN A 99 -3.81 -10.73 4.67
N VAL A 100 -5.11 -10.91 4.42
CA VAL A 100 -6.05 -9.78 4.26
C VAL A 100 -6.70 -9.43 5.59
N ILE A 101 -6.47 -8.22 6.07
CA ILE A 101 -7.08 -7.68 7.27
C ILE A 101 -8.43 -7.05 6.90
N LYS A 102 -9.50 -7.50 7.56
CA LYS A 102 -10.88 -7.09 7.30
C LYS A 102 -11.13 -5.67 7.80
N THR A 103 -11.38 -4.74 6.88
CA THR A 103 -11.80 -3.37 7.19
C THR A 103 -13.30 -3.19 6.95
N VAL A 104 -13.97 -2.44 7.82
CA VAL A 104 -15.37 -2.04 7.65
C VAL A 104 -15.42 -0.61 7.14
N ARG A 105 -16.17 -0.40 6.06
CA ARG A 105 -16.37 0.93 5.49
C ARG A 105 -17.39 1.69 6.33
N GLY A 106 -17.04 2.92 6.72
CA GLY A 106 -17.90 3.78 7.55
C GLY A 106 -17.48 3.86 9.02
N ASP A 107 -16.78 2.85 9.52
CA ASP A 107 -16.35 2.76 10.94
C ASP A 107 -15.17 3.69 11.30
N GLY A 108 -14.71 4.51 10.36
CA GLY A 108 -13.61 5.44 10.55
C GLY A 108 -12.23 4.74 10.60
N ILE A 109 -11.24 5.46 11.14
CA ILE A 109 -9.83 5.02 11.18
C ILE A 109 -9.47 4.27 12.47
N TYR A 110 -10.33 4.31 13.49
CA TYR A 110 -10.19 3.61 14.77
C TYR A 110 -11.05 2.35 14.76
N GLN A 111 -10.56 1.37 14.01
CA GLN A 111 -11.19 0.06 13.88
C GLN A 111 -10.12 -1.02 14.08
N PRO A 112 -10.50 -2.22 14.57
CA PRO A 112 -9.55 -3.30 14.87
C PRO A 112 -8.62 -3.66 13.70
N ALA A 113 -9.10 -3.45 12.47
CA ALA A 113 -8.34 -3.67 11.26
C ALA A 113 -7.08 -2.78 11.15
N ILE A 114 -7.23 -1.49 11.46
CA ILE A 114 -6.13 -0.52 11.39
C ILE A 114 -5.18 -0.74 12.57
N ASP A 115 -5.71 -1.09 13.74
CA ASP A 115 -4.91 -1.42 14.92
C ASP A 115 -4.03 -2.66 14.66
N LEU A 116 -4.61 -3.69 14.04
CA LEU A 116 -3.85 -4.88 13.63
C LEU A 116 -2.79 -4.53 12.59
N ALA A 117 -3.10 -3.72 11.58
CA ALA A 117 -2.11 -3.29 10.59
C ALA A 117 -0.96 -2.51 11.23
N LEU A 118 -1.26 -1.68 12.23
CA LEU A 118 -0.27 -0.97 13.01
C LEU A 118 0.63 -1.92 13.82
N GLU A 119 0.04 -2.94 14.44
CA GLU A 119 0.77 -4.00 15.12
C GLU A 119 1.73 -4.72 14.16
N LYS A 120 1.30 -5.03 12.93
CA LYS A 120 2.17 -5.62 11.90
C LYS A 120 3.36 -4.71 11.58
N LEU A 121 3.13 -3.40 11.42
CA LEU A 121 4.21 -2.43 11.17
C LEU A 121 5.19 -2.31 12.33
N ASN A 122 4.68 -2.35 13.57
CA ASN A 122 5.50 -2.30 14.78
C ASN A 122 6.38 -3.55 14.96
N HIS A 123 6.02 -4.67 14.33
CA HIS A 123 6.83 -5.89 14.25
C HIS A 123 7.66 -5.98 12.96
N SER A 124 7.99 -4.83 12.35
CA SER A 124 8.79 -4.73 11.13
C SER A 124 8.22 -5.49 9.92
N GLN A 125 6.92 -5.79 9.91
CA GLN A 125 6.28 -6.50 8.81
C GLN A 125 5.89 -5.56 7.67
N TRP A 126 5.43 -6.15 6.59
CA TRP A 126 5.02 -5.43 5.40
C TRP A 126 3.50 -5.30 5.34
N VAL A 127 3.00 -4.07 5.17
CA VAL A 127 1.59 -3.74 4.93
C VAL A 127 1.43 -3.03 3.58
N HIS A 128 0.41 -3.40 2.83
CA HIS A 128 0.00 -2.77 1.59
C HIS A 128 -1.37 -2.13 1.73
N VAL A 129 -1.48 -0.92 1.18
CA VAL A 129 -2.67 -0.10 1.33
C VAL A 129 -3.00 0.53 -0.01
N PHE A 130 -4.27 0.44 -0.39
CA PHE A 130 -4.90 1.22 -1.45
C PHE A 130 -5.58 2.44 -0.82
N PRO A 131 -4.92 3.61 -0.73
CA PRO A 131 -5.42 4.69 0.12
C PRO A 131 -6.67 5.39 -0.45
N GLU A 132 -6.97 5.20 -1.74
CA GLU A 132 -8.24 5.61 -2.37
C GLU A 132 -9.46 4.95 -1.68
N GLY A 133 -9.27 3.74 -1.15
CA GLY A 133 -10.26 2.98 -0.38
C GLY A 133 -11.48 2.53 -1.16
N LYS A 134 -11.41 2.54 -2.49
CA LYS A 134 -12.30 1.88 -3.46
C LYS A 134 -11.56 1.71 -4.79
N VAL A 135 -12.03 0.79 -5.63
CA VAL A 135 -11.57 0.68 -7.02
C VAL A 135 -12.02 1.93 -7.78
N ASN A 136 -11.11 2.48 -8.57
CA ASN A 136 -11.29 3.65 -9.43
C ASN A 136 -11.23 3.23 -10.89
N GLN A 137 -12.35 2.76 -11.41
CA GLN A 137 -12.58 2.58 -12.85
C GLN A 137 -13.71 3.53 -13.27
N PRO A 138 -13.43 4.83 -13.53
CA PRO A 138 -14.44 5.69 -14.11
C PRO A 138 -14.97 5.02 -15.39
N SER A 139 -16.29 5.02 -15.57
CA SER A 139 -16.95 4.35 -16.69
C SER A 139 -16.20 4.67 -17.99
N ARG A 140 -16.01 3.63 -18.82
CA ARG A 140 -15.22 3.49 -20.07
C ARG A 140 -15.19 4.64 -21.09
N ASP A 141 -15.78 5.79 -20.79
CA ASP A 141 -15.48 7.03 -21.46
C ASP A 141 -14.01 7.40 -21.26
N LYS A 142 -13.19 6.92 -22.19
CA LYS A 142 -11.74 7.19 -22.28
C LYS A 142 -11.42 8.69 -22.44
N SER A 143 -12.43 9.55 -22.58
CA SER A 143 -12.25 11.01 -22.56
C SER A 143 -12.11 11.58 -21.14
N GLN A 144 -12.52 10.84 -20.10
CA GLN A 144 -12.28 11.20 -18.71
C GLN A 144 -10.85 10.78 -18.34
N ASN A 145 -10.02 11.73 -17.94
CA ASN A 145 -8.70 11.43 -17.40
C ASN A 145 -8.86 10.53 -16.16
N HIS A 146 -8.10 9.43 -16.12
CA HIS A 146 -7.93 8.62 -14.92
C HIS A 146 -7.19 9.46 -13.86
N GLU A 147 -7.93 10.23 -13.09
CA GLU A 147 -7.43 10.98 -11.96
C GLU A 147 -7.38 10.07 -10.73
N LEU A 148 -6.25 10.08 -10.03
CA LEU A 148 -6.06 9.37 -8.77
C LEU A 148 -7.02 9.95 -7.72
N LEU A 149 -7.86 9.10 -7.11
CA LEU A 149 -8.80 9.59 -6.11
C LEU A 149 -8.05 10.13 -4.88
N ARG A 150 -8.70 11.06 -4.18
CA ARG A 150 -8.19 11.57 -2.90
C ARG A 150 -7.94 10.42 -1.92
N PHE A 151 -6.77 10.43 -1.30
CA PHE A 151 -6.43 9.46 -0.27
C PHE A 151 -7.27 9.63 1.01
N LYS A 152 -7.73 8.51 1.54
CA LYS A 152 -8.29 8.43 2.89
C LYS A 152 -7.13 8.54 3.89
N TRP A 153 -7.29 9.47 4.81
CA TRP A 153 -6.42 9.79 5.93
C TRP A 153 -6.14 8.65 6.95
N GLY A 154 -6.72 7.46 6.75
CA GLY A 154 -6.35 6.26 7.53
C GLY A 154 -4.91 5.80 7.29
N ILE A 155 -4.35 6.03 6.10
CA ILE A 155 -2.92 5.76 5.83
C ILE A 155 -2.00 6.62 6.72
N SER A 156 -2.42 7.86 6.98
CA SER A 156 -1.69 8.78 7.85
C SER A 156 -1.65 8.28 9.28
N ARG A 157 -2.72 7.62 9.77
CA ARG A 157 -2.73 7.00 11.09
C ARG A 157 -1.63 5.94 11.22
N LEU A 158 -1.51 5.06 10.24
CA LEU A 158 -0.45 4.03 10.22
C LEU A 158 0.93 4.67 10.28
N ILE A 159 1.16 5.75 9.53
CA ILE A 159 2.46 6.44 9.51
C ILE A 159 2.72 7.24 10.78
N LEU A 160 1.71 7.85 11.41
CA LEU A 160 1.89 8.72 12.58
C LEU A 160 1.99 7.92 13.89
N GLU A 161 1.20 6.85 14.02
CA GLU A 161 1.08 6.07 15.26
C GLU A 161 2.02 4.87 15.32
N SER A 162 2.75 4.56 14.22
CA SER A 162 3.75 3.49 14.27
C SER A 162 4.87 3.86 15.23
N LYS A 163 5.30 2.90 16.06
CA LYS A 163 6.38 3.06 17.03
C LYS A 163 7.66 3.56 16.37
N HIS A 164 8.03 2.90 15.27
CA HIS A 164 9.12 3.33 14.40
C HIS A 164 8.53 3.87 13.10
N GLU A 165 9.13 4.92 12.54
CA GLU A 165 8.69 5.46 11.26
C GLU A 165 8.80 4.37 10.17
N PRO A 166 7.69 3.95 9.52
CA PRO A 166 7.76 2.91 8.50
C PRO A 166 8.44 3.44 7.23
N ILE A 167 9.01 2.54 6.43
CA ILE A 167 9.46 2.85 5.06
C ILE A 167 8.22 2.93 4.18
N ILE A 168 8.08 3.98 3.37
CA ILE A 168 6.91 4.19 2.51
C ILE A 168 7.31 4.03 1.04
N LEU A 169 6.82 2.97 0.41
CA LEU A 169 7.17 2.59 -0.96
C LEU A 169 5.97 2.77 -1.91
N PRO A 170 6.03 3.73 -2.85
CA PRO A 170 4.96 3.95 -3.81
C PRO A 170 5.03 2.96 -4.99
N ILE A 171 3.87 2.44 -5.38
CA ILE A 171 3.70 1.50 -6.49
C ILE A 171 2.59 2.02 -7.40
N TRP A 172 2.90 2.20 -8.69
CA TRP A 172 1.92 2.58 -9.70
C TRP A 172 1.53 1.37 -10.57
N LEU A 173 0.22 1.15 -10.70
CA LEU A 173 -0.38 0.07 -11.49
C LEU A 173 -1.05 0.64 -12.74
N THR A 174 -0.84 -0.01 -13.88
CA THR A 174 -1.45 0.35 -15.17
C THR A 174 -1.97 -0.89 -15.89
N GLY A 175 -3.17 -0.81 -16.47
CA GLY A 175 -3.77 -1.85 -17.34
C GLY A 175 -4.53 -2.96 -16.60
N PHE A 176 -4.53 -2.96 -15.27
CA PHE A 176 -5.25 -3.97 -14.47
C PHE A 176 -6.78 -3.83 -14.59
N ASP A 177 -7.25 -2.62 -14.91
CA ASP A 177 -8.63 -2.29 -15.27
C ASP A 177 -9.04 -2.93 -16.60
N ASP A 178 -8.13 -3.03 -17.57
CA ASP A 178 -8.39 -3.75 -18.83
C ASP A 178 -8.47 -5.27 -18.64
N VAL A 179 -7.74 -5.81 -17.65
CA VAL A 179 -7.78 -7.24 -17.28
C VAL A 179 -9.09 -7.58 -16.57
N MET A 180 -9.54 -6.74 -15.63
CA MET A 180 -10.80 -6.96 -14.92
C MET A 180 -11.69 -5.70 -14.96
N PRO A 181 -12.36 -5.42 -16.10
CA PRO A 181 -13.25 -4.27 -16.21
C PRO A 181 -14.50 -4.43 -15.35
N GLU A 182 -14.89 -3.37 -14.66
CA GLU A 182 -16.17 -3.24 -13.96
C GLU A 182 -17.35 -3.14 -14.94
N GLY A 183 -18.55 -3.45 -14.44
CA GLY A 183 -19.80 -3.36 -15.22
C GLY A 183 -20.07 -4.54 -16.18
N ARG A 184 -19.27 -5.61 -16.13
CA ARG A 184 -19.50 -6.81 -16.94
C ARG A 184 -20.66 -7.66 -16.39
N PRO A 185 -21.46 -8.31 -17.25
CA PRO A 185 -22.50 -9.24 -16.81
C PRO A 185 -21.89 -10.53 -16.24
N SER A 186 -22.62 -11.16 -15.33
CA SER A 186 -22.29 -12.50 -14.83
C SER A 186 -22.40 -13.55 -15.95
N PRO A 187 -21.50 -14.57 -16.03
CA PRO A 187 -20.38 -14.87 -15.12
C PRO A 187 -19.05 -14.21 -15.50
N TYR A 188 -19.01 -13.44 -16.59
CA TYR A 188 -17.78 -12.85 -17.11
C TYR A 188 -17.16 -11.82 -16.17
N ASN A 189 -17.94 -11.24 -15.25
CA ASN A 189 -17.48 -10.33 -14.21
C ASN A 189 -16.41 -10.92 -13.27
N MET A 190 -16.27 -12.25 -13.21
CA MET A 190 -15.28 -12.93 -12.37
C MET A 190 -14.09 -13.49 -13.17
N ILE A 191 -14.07 -13.34 -14.49
CA ILE A 191 -13.06 -13.95 -15.36
C ILE A 191 -12.09 -12.87 -15.85
N PRO A 192 -10.78 -12.96 -15.53
CA PRO A 192 -9.76 -12.05 -16.04
C PRO A 192 -9.66 -12.15 -17.57
N ARG A 193 -9.49 -11.02 -18.25
CA ARG A 193 -9.18 -10.99 -19.69
C ARG A 193 -7.70 -11.29 -19.89
N LEU A 194 -7.42 -12.15 -20.85
CA LEU A 194 -6.07 -12.45 -21.30
C LEU A 194 -5.62 -11.42 -22.35
N ASN A 195 -4.34 -11.47 -22.70
CA ASN A 195 -3.73 -10.70 -23.77
C ASN A 195 -3.84 -9.16 -23.58
N GLN A 196 -3.79 -8.69 -22.33
CA GLN A 196 -3.69 -7.26 -22.00
C GLN A 196 -2.23 -6.87 -21.74
N SER A 197 -1.93 -5.57 -21.86
CA SER A 197 -0.62 -5.02 -21.51
C SER A 197 -0.70 -4.37 -20.13
N LEU A 198 0.23 -4.73 -19.25
CA LEU A 198 0.30 -4.28 -17.87
C LEU A 198 1.64 -3.60 -17.59
N SER A 199 1.62 -2.64 -16.67
CA SER A 199 2.85 -2.09 -16.09
C SER A 199 2.70 -1.96 -14.58
N ILE A 200 3.77 -2.32 -13.88
CA ILE A 200 3.92 -2.19 -12.43
C ILE A 200 5.22 -1.42 -12.21
N LYS A 201 5.11 -0.18 -11.74
CA LYS A 201 6.27 0.66 -11.43
C LYS A 201 6.41 0.82 -9.93
N ILE A 202 7.50 0.31 -9.38
CA ILE A 202 7.90 0.48 -7.98
C ILE A 202 8.95 1.59 -7.98
N SER A 203 8.66 2.73 -7.35
CA SER A 203 9.62 3.84 -7.28
C SER A 203 10.42 3.79 -5.98
N ASN A 204 11.45 4.65 -5.85
CA ASN A 204 12.21 4.76 -4.62
C ASN A 204 11.31 5.10 -3.40
N PRO A 205 11.69 4.65 -2.19
CA PRO A 205 10.93 4.98 -1.00
C PRO A 205 10.91 6.49 -0.73
N ILE A 206 9.76 7.00 -0.28
CA ILE A 206 9.55 8.44 -0.03
C ILE A 206 10.46 8.96 1.10
N ASN A 207 10.82 8.10 2.05
CA ASN A 207 11.50 8.47 3.29
C ASN A 207 12.69 7.54 3.64
N ASP A 208 13.32 6.95 2.63
CA ASP A 208 14.52 6.12 2.82
C ASP A 208 15.63 6.52 1.85
N THR A 209 16.56 7.34 2.36
CA THR A 209 17.61 8.02 1.58
C THR A 209 18.73 7.09 1.13
N ARG A 210 18.69 5.82 1.55
CA ARG A 210 19.67 4.79 1.18
C ARG A 210 19.55 4.37 -0.30
N PHE A 211 18.42 4.65 -0.94
CA PHE A 211 18.20 4.30 -2.35
C PHE A 211 18.66 5.39 -3.32
N ALA A 212 18.72 6.65 -2.88
CA ALA A 212 19.24 7.74 -3.70
C ALA A 212 20.76 7.70 -3.97
N SER A 213 21.55 6.92 -3.22
CA SER A 213 23.01 6.82 -3.49
C SER A 213 23.36 5.92 -4.68
N CYS A 214 22.41 5.21 -5.28
CA CYS A 214 22.66 4.27 -6.38
C CYS A 214 22.61 4.89 -7.78
N SER A 215 22.13 6.12 -7.92
CA SER A 215 22.03 6.86 -9.18
C SER A 215 23.14 7.90 -9.28
N SER A 216 24.30 7.53 -9.85
CA SER A 216 25.45 8.42 -10.04
C SER A 216 25.32 9.32 -11.30
N SER A 217 24.14 9.89 -11.54
CA SER A 217 23.81 10.82 -12.63
C SER A 217 23.35 12.17 -12.04
N GLU A 218 23.35 13.24 -12.85
CA GLU A 218 22.81 14.56 -12.43
C GLU A 218 21.37 14.44 -11.90
N ASP A 219 20.58 13.56 -12.54
CA ASP A 219 19.22 13.16 -12.13
C ASP A 219 19.19 12.58 -10.69
N GLY A 220 20.19 11.77 -10.34
CA GLY A 220 20.30 11.19 -9.00
C GLY A 220 20.61 12.19 -7.88
N THR A 221 21.20 13.35 -8.21
CA THR A 221 21.44 14.42 -7.21
C THR A 221 20.16 15.17 -6.87
N GLU A 222 19.31 15.40 -7.87
CA GLU A 222 17.98 16.01 -7.68
C GLU A 222 17.02 15.05 -6.96
N GLU A 223 17.01 13.77 -7.34
CA GLU A 223 16.25 12.73 -6.65
C GLU A 223 16.66 12.61 -5.18
N HIS A 224 17.97 12.59 -4.88
CA HIS A 224 18.48 12.58 -3.50
C HIS A 224 18.01 13.79 -2.69
N GLY A 225 18.08 14.98 -3.28
CA GLY A 225 17.60 16.22 -2.65
C GLY A 225 16.09 16.19 -2.37
N GLN A 226 15.30 15.59 -3.26
CA GLN A 226 13.87 15.45 -3.10
C GLN A 226 13.50 14.41 -2.03
N GLU A 227 14.18 13.27 -1.99
CA GLU A 227 14.00 12.24 -0.95
C GLU A 227 14.35 12.76 0.45
N MET A 228 15.44 13.53 0.58
CA MET A 228 15.81 14.19 1.84
C MET A 228 14.72 15.17 2.31
N LYS A 229 14.18 15.97 1.40
CA LYS A 229 13.06 16.89 1.69
C LYS A 229 11.80 16.11 2.10
N ASN A 230 11.49 15.02 1.42
CA ASN A 230 10.34 14.18 1.70
C ASN A 230 10.45 13.50 3.07
N SER A 231 11.61 12.92 3.39
CA SER A 231 11.92 12.32 4.69
C SER A 231 11.76 13.34 5.82
N SER A 232 12.31 14.55 5.65
CA SER A 232 12.14 15.65 6.61
C SER A 232 10.67 16.03 6.81
N LYS A 233 9.87 16.11 5.74
CA LYS A 233 8.42 16.38 5.83
C LYS A 233 7.66 15.30 6.61
N ILE A 234 7.95 14.02 6.37
CA ILE A 234 7.32 12.92 7.12
C ILE A 234 7.66 13.03 8.61
N ARG A 235 8.93 13.32 8.94
CA ARG A 235 9.38 13.52 10.32
C ARG A 235 8.69 14.73 10.97
N ASP A 236 8.51 15.83 10.26
CA ASP A 236 7.77 17.02 10.74
C ASP A 236 6.32 16.67 11.09
N PHE A 237 5.60 15.95 10.21
CA PHE A 237 4.24 15.50 10.52
C PHE A 237 4.18 14.62 11.77
N ARG A 238 5.13 13.70 11.93
CA ARG A 238 5.23 12.85 13.12
C ARG A 238 5.53 13.66 14.38
N GLN A 239 6.45 14.62 14.32
CA GLN A 239 6.78 15.48 15.45
C GLN A 239 5.58 16.34 15.87
N ARG A 240 4.92 17.02 14.92
CA ARG A 240 3.69 17.80 15.17
C ARG A 240 2.62 16.95 15.86
N TYR A 241 2.46 15.70 15.43
CA TYR A 241 1.50 14.78 16.02
C TYR A 241 1.87 14.33 17.45
N GLN A 242 3.17 14.08 17.69
CA GLN A 242 3.68 13.72 19.02
C GLN A 242 3.61 14.90 20.01
N ASP A 243 3.94 16.11 19.57
CA ASP A 243 3.82 17.34 20.37
C ASP A 243 2.36 17.61 20.74
N LEU A 244 1.43 17.32 19.83
CA LEU A 244 0.01 17.43 20.11
C LEU A 244 -0.44 16.41 21.16
N LEU A 245 0.07 15.18 21.06
CA LEU A 245 -0.23 14.11 22.02
C LEU A 245 0.29 14.43 23.41
N SER A 246 1.52 14.92 23.55
CA SER A 246 2.12 15.28 24.84
C SER A 246 1.43 16.48 25.51
N ARG A 247 0.84 17.39 24.73
CA ARG A 247 -0.01 18.47 25.27
C ARG A 247 -1.37 17.96 25.76
N THR A 248 -1.87 16.90 25.14
CA THR A 248 -3.21 16.34 25.43
C THR A 248 -3.16 15.31 26.56
N ASN A 249 -2.03 14.60 26.72
CA ASN A 249 -1.81 13.59 27.74
C ASN A 249 -0.57 13.89 28.59
N HIS A 250 -0.74 13.91 29.91
CA HIS A 250 0.34 14.18 30.88
C HIS A 250 1.12 12.92 31.32
N GLN A 251 0.98 11.78 30.63
CA GLN A 251 1.66 10.52 30.98
C GLN A 251 2.78 10.21 29.98
N GLU A 252 4.00 10.05 30.49
CA GLU A 252 5.11 9.40 29.79
C GLU A 252 5.39 8.02 30.42
N PRO A 253 5.67 6.97 29.63
CA PRO A 253 5.75 6.92 28.16
C PRO A 253 4.37 6.78 27.48
N ILE A 254 4.26 7.32 26.26
CA ILE A 254 3.05 7.25 25.41
C ILE A 254 2.74 5.79 25.06
N LYS A 255 1.54 5.33 25.39
CA LYS A 255 0.99 4.01 25.03
C LYS A 255 0.11 4.09 23.79
N GLN A 256 -0.11 2.95 23.14
CA GLN A 256 -0.98 2.85 21.96
C GLN A 256 -2.43 3.28 22.24
N GLU A 257 -2.90 3.04 23.47
CA GLU A 257 -4.23 3.41 23.98
C GLU A 257 -4.39 4.93 24.14
N ASP A 258 -3.28 5.68 24.25
CA ASP A 258 -3.30 7.13 24.46
C ASP A 258 -3.69 7.89 23.18
N TYR A 259 -3.57 7.27 22.01
CA TYR A 259 -4.00 7.87 20.75
C TYR A 259 -5.52 8.04 20.63
N ASP A 260 -6.30 7.36 21.48
CA ASP A 260 -7.75 7.58 21.59
C ASP A 260 -8.08 9.03 21.96
N ALA A 261 -7.21 9.72 22.71
CA ALA A 261 -7.36 11.14 23.02
C ALA A 261 -7.32 12.03 21.77
N LEU A 262 -6.63 11.59 20.71
CA LEU A 262 -6.51 12.31 19.44
C LEU A 262 -7.50 11.82 18.37
N LYS A 263 -8.43 10.92 18.74
CA LYS A 263 -9.39 10.34 17.81
C LYS A 263 -10.19 11.38 17.05
N ASP A 264 -10.84 12.26 17.80
CA ASP A 264 -11.70 13.32 17.27
C ASP A 264 -11.06 14.70 17.35
N HIS A 265 -9.79 14.79 17.76
CA HIS A 265 -9.09 16.06 17.90
C HIS A 265 -8.93 16.77 16.54
N PRO A 266 -9.35 18.05 16.40
CA PRO A 266 -9.41 18.73 15.11
C PRO A 266 -8.03 18.91 14.48
N GLU A 267 -7.02 19.28 15.26
CA GLU A 267 -5.64 19.43 14.77
C GLU A 267 -5.04 18.09 14.34
N ALA A 268 -5.28 17.00 15.08
CA ALA A 268 -4.85 15.66 14.72
C ALA A 268 -5.48 15.22 13.40
N LYS A 269 -6.76 15.51 13.20
CA LYS A 269 -7.47 15.26 11.94
C LYS A 269 -6.86 16.06 10.78
N GLN A 270 -6.52 17.33 11.01
CA GLN A 270 -5.88 18.18 10.01
C GLN A 270 -4.50 17.65 9.59
N ILE A 271 -3.65 17.29 10.56
CA ILE A 271 -2.33 16.67 10.31
C ILE A 271 -2.48 15.41 9.44
N ARG A 272 -3.45 14.54 9.78
CA ARG A 272 -3.70 13.31 9.02
C ARG A 272 -4.18 13.61 7.59
N ILE A 273 -5.01 14.63 7.38
CA ILE A 273 -5.48 15.04 6.04
C ILE A 273 -4.31 15.58 5.22
N GLU A 274 -3.49 16.47 5.78
CA GLU A 274 -2.31 17.04 5.12
C GLU A 274 -1.32 15.96 4.70
N LEU A 275 -1.01 15.02 5.60
CA LEU A 275 -0.12 13.90 5.29
C LEU A 275 -0.70 13.01 4.18
N ALA A 276 -2.01 12.73 4.19
CA ALA A 276 -2.63 11.94 3.12
C ALA A 276 -2.54 12.65 1.76
N SER A 277 -2.75 13.96 1.72
CA SER A 277 -2.60 14.78 0.51
C SER A 277 -1.15 14.82 0.03
N PHE A 278 -0.18 14.89 0.94
CA PHE A 278 1.24 14.81 0.60
C PHE A 278 1.57 13.46 -0.05
N LEU A 279 1.13 12.34 0.52
CA LEU A 279 1.34 11.00 -0.03
C LEU A 279 0.65 10.81 -1.38
N HIS A 280 -0.53 11.40 -1.57
CA HIS A 280 -1.24 11.41 -2.85
C HIS A 280 -0.40 12.09 -3.93
N ALA A 281 0.17 13.27 -3.63
CA ALA A 281 1.06 13.96 -4.55
C ALA A 281 2.34 13.16 -4.86
N GLN A 282 2.91 12.46 -3.87
CA GLN A 282 4.07 11.59 -4.09
C GLN A 282 3.74 10.39 -4.99
N LEU A 283 2.57 9.75 -4.81
CA LEU A 283 2.18 8.67 -5.70
C LEU A 283 1.88 9.17 -7.12
N LEU A 284 1.25 10.34 -7.27
CA LEU A 284 1.04 10.96 -8.58
C LEU A 284 2.37 11.26 -9.29
N ALA A 285 3.39 11.74 -8.58
CA ALA A 285 4.72 11.96 -9.15
C ALA A 285 5.40 10.66 -9.61
N ALA A 286 5.05 9.51 -9.00
CA ALA A 286 5.55 8.20 -9.40
C ALA A 286 4.91 7.68 -10.70
N ARG A 287 3.79 8.25 -11.15
CA ARG A 287 3.08 7.85 -12.37
C ARG A 287 4.04 7.82 -13.58
N PRO A 288 4.07 6.73 -14.37
CA PRO A 288 4.81 6.70 -15.62
C PRO A 288 4.34 7.81 -16.57
N SER A 289 5.29 8.43 -17.28
CA SER A 289 5.03 9.41 -18.34
C SER A 289 4.41 8.79 -19.59
#